data_AF-A0A966PEB9-F1
#
_entry.id   AF-A0A966PEB9-F1
#
_cell.length_a   1.000
_cell.length_b   1.000
_cell.length_c   1.000
_cell.angle_alpha   90.00
_cell.angle_beta   90.00
_cell.angle_gamma   90.00
#
_symmetry.space_group_name_H-M   'P 1'
#
loop_
_entity.id
_entity.type
_entity.pdbx_description
1 polymer ?
#
loop_
_entity_poly.entity_id
_entity_poly.type
_entity_poly.pdbx_seq_one_letter_code
_entity_poly.pdbx_strand_id
1 'polypeptide(L)'
;MEDLARLVAIILFFPLILSPICFVLVWKFQQRWVMLLALPISIVSATLGLFLLLSEIGTVARGFGLWGLLFALATWRIIWQRTSAKRND
;
A
#
# COMPACT_ATOMS: atom_id res chain seq x y z
N MET A 1 -27.04 9.71 7.14
CA MET A 1 -25.68 10.28 7.23
C MET A 1 -24.66 9.22 7.66
N GLU A 2 -24.98 8.38 8.65
CA GLU A 2 -24.07 7.35 9.18
C GLU A 2 -23.70 6.26 8.16
N ASP A 3 -24.65 5.80 7.32
CA ASP A 3 -24.36 4.83 6.25
C ASP A 3 -23.37 5.34 5.20
N LEU A 4 -23.41 6.64 4.88
CA LEU A 4 -22.51 7.25 3.91
C LEU A 4 -21.07 7.31 4.46
N ALA A 5 -20.93 7.67 5.74
CA ALA A 5 -19.64 7.70 6.42
C ALA A 5 -19.02 6.30 6.52
N ARG A 6 -19.84 5.27 6.76
CA ARG A 6 -19.40 3.87 6.80
C ARG A 6 -18.89 3.38 5.45
N LEU A 7 -19.60 3.74 4.38
CA LEU A 7 -19.22 3.40 3.01
C LEU A 7 -17.91 4.09 2.59
N VAL A 8 -17.76 5.38 2.92
CA VAL A 8 -16.53 6.14 2.69
C VAL A 8 -15.36 5.55 3.49
N ALA A 9 -15.58 5.16 4.75
CA ALA A 9 -14.55 4.50 5.55
C ALA A 9 -14.08 3.19 4.90
N ILE A 10 -15.00 2.34 4.44
CA ILE A 10 -14.65 1.08 3.76
C ILE A 10 -13.82 1.36 2.50
N ILE A 11 -14.19 2.36 1.71
CA ILE A 11 -13.44 2.75 0.51
C ILE A 11 -12.03 3.26 0.88
N LEU A 12 -11.88 3.99 1.98
CA LEU A 12 -10.58 4.46 2.47
C LEU A 12 -9.72 3.34 3.08
N PHE A 13 -10.31 2.31 3.66
CA PHE A 13 -9.58 1.15 4.21
C PHE A 13 -9.23 0.11 3.14
N PHE A 14 -9.95 0.08 2.02
CA PHE A 14 -9.72 -0.88 0.93
C PHE A 14 -8.26 -0.90 0.40
N PRO A 15 -7.58 0.25 0.17
CA PRO A 15 -6.18 0.28 -0.27
C PRO A 15 -5.20 -0.25 0.79
N LEU A 16 -5.54 -0.15 2.07
CA LEU A 16 -4.70 -0.66 3.17
C LEU A 16 -4.76 -2.19 3.23
N ILE A 17 -5.93 -2.76 2.94
CA ILE A 17 -6.13 -4.21 2.84
C ILE A 17 -5.48 -4.78 1.57
N LEU A 18 -5.51 -4.03 0.46
CA LEU A 18 -4.89 -4.43 -0.80
C LEU A 18 -3.36 -4.39 -0.78
N SER A 19 -2.75 -3.56 0.08
CA SER A 19 -1.29 -3.40 0.20
C SER A 19 -0.52 -4.72 0.37
N PRO A 20 -0.86 -5.62 1.31
CA PRO A 20 -0.20 -6.92 1.44
C PRO A 20 -0.41 -7.83 0.23
N ILE A 21 -1.57 -7.76 -0.43
CA ILE A 21 -1.86 -8.55 -1.64
C ILE A 21 -0.94 -8.08 -2.78
N CYS A 22 -0.82 -6.76 -2.97
CA CYS A 22 0.11 -6.17 -3.93
C CYS A 22 1.56 -6.55 -3.64
N PHE A 23 1.96 -6.53 -2.37
CA PHE A 23 3.29 -6.98 -1.97
C PHE A 23 3.55 -8.44 -2.37
N VAL A 24 2.63 -9.35 -2.07
CA VAL A 24 2.74 -10.78 -2.43
C VAL A 24 2.76 -10.96 -3.95
N LEU A 25 1.93 -10.23 -4.68
CA LEU A 25 1.88 -10.29 -6.15
C LEU A 25 3.19 -9.81 -6.77
N VAL A 26 3.72 -8.66 -6.33
CA VAL A 26 5.02 -8.15 -6.79
C VAL A 26 6.12 -9.11 -6.38
N TRP A 27 6.09 -9.69 -5.18
CA TRP A 27 7.10 -10.64 -4.75
C TRP A 27 7.08 -11.93 -5.58
N LYS A 28 5.89 -12.47 -5.90
CA LYS A 28 5.75 -13.73 -6.65
C LYS A 28 5.91 -13.57 -8.16
N PHE A 29 5.39 -12.48 -8.74
CA PHE A 29 5.37 -12.26 -10.19
C PHE A 29 6.35 -11.15 -10.59
N GLN A 30 7.36 -11.50 -11.38
CA GLN A 30 8.39 -10.54 -11.84
C GLN A 30 8.00 -9.77 -13.12
N GLN A 31 6.72 -9.78 -13.49
CA GLN A 31 6.27 -9.15 -14.73
C GLN A 31 6.25 -7.62 -14.60
N ARG A 32 6.72 -6.92 -15.64
CA ARG A 32 6.76 -5.45 -15.68
C ARG A 32 5.37 -4.83 -15.46
N TRP A 33 4.34 -5.44 -16.02
CA TRP A 33 2.94 -5.00 -15.85
C TRP A 33 2.47 -5.07 -14.41
N VAL A 34 2.85 -6.11 -13.65
CA VAL A 34 2.49 -6.24 -12.23
C VAL A 34 3.14 -5.14 -11.40
N MET A 35 4.40 -4.79 -11.68
CA MET A 35 5.10 -3.68 -11.01
C MET A 35 4.46 -2.33 -11.31
N LEU A 36 4.05 -2.09 -12.57
CA LEU A 36 3.36 -0.86 -12.97
C LEU A 36 1.99 -0.71 -12.29
N LEU A 37 1.24 -1.81 -12.12
CA LEU A 37 -0.05 -1.79 -11.43
C LEU A 37 0.10 -1.65 -9.91
N ALA A 38 1.18 -2.17 -9.32
CA ALA A 38 1.43 -2.09 -7.89
C ALA A 38 1.88 -0.69 -7.42
N LEU A 39 2.49 0.11 -8.31
CA LEU A 39 2.94 1.47 -8.02
C LEU A 39 1.83 2.41 -7.51
N PRO A 40 0.72 2.64 -8.25
CA PRO A 40 -0.35 3.52 -7.79
C PRO A 40 -0.98 3.05 -6.47
N ILE A 41 -1.13 1.73 -6.30
CA ILE A 41 -1.66 1.16 -5.06
C ILE A 41 -0.72 1.41 -3.89
N SER A 42 0.60 1.28 -4.10
CA SER A 42 1.60 1.58 -3.08
C SER A 42 1.60 3.05 -2.68
N ILE A 43 1.44 3.96 -3.64
CA ILE A 43 1.35 5.41 -3.38
C ILE A 43 0.10 5.75 -2.57
N VAL A 44 -1.06 5.22 -2.97
CA VAL A 44 -2.32 5.45 -2.26
C VAL A 44 -2.27 4.87 -0.85
N SER A 45 -1.72 3.65 -0.69
CA SER A 45 -1.60 2.99 0.59
C SER A 45 -0.62 3.72 1.53
N ALA A 46 0.51 4.22 1.01
CA ALA A 46 1.45 5.04 1.78
C ALA A 46 0.82 6.37 2.20
N THR A 47 0.08 7.03 1.31
CA THR A 47 -0.57 8.32 1.60
C THR A 47 -1.63 8.18 2.67
N LEU A 48 -2.50 7.18 2.54
CA LEU A 48 -3.52 6.87 3.54
C LEU A 48 -2.89 6.36 4.84
N GLY A 49 -1.85 5.55 4.74
CA GLY A 49 -1.12 5.04 5.90
C GLY A 49 -0.52 6.15 6.74
N LEU A 50 0.11 7.12 6.08
CA LEU A 50 0.72 8.29 6.70
C LEU A 50 -0.35 9.24 7.25
N PHE A 51 -1.46 9.42 6.55
CA PHE A 51 -2.61 10.19 7.05
C PHE A 51 -3.19 9.59 8.34
N LEU A 52 -3.39 8.26 8.40
CA LEU A 52 -3.89 7.59 9.61
C LEU A 52 -2.88 7.63 10.76
N LEU A 53 -1.59 7.57 10.45
CA LEU A 53 -0.50 7.70 11.44
C LEU A 53 -0.48 9.08 12.10
N LEU A 54 -0.63 10.13 11.28
CA LEU A 54 -0.66 11.52 11.75
C LEU A 54 -2.01 11.91 12.39
N SER A 55 -3.03 11.09 12.19
CA SER A 55 -4.35 11.34 12.75
C SER A 55 -4.41 11.05 14.26
N GLU A 56 -5.27 11.80 14.96
CA GLU A 56 -5.64 11.52 16.35
C GLU A 56 -6.71 10.43 16.49
N ILE A 57 -7.14 9.84 15.36
CA ILE A 57 -8.03 8.68 15.34
C ILE A 57 -7.28 7.52 16.00
N GLY A 58 -7.91 6.88 17.00
CA GLY A 58 -7.30 6.00 18.00
C GLY A 58 -6.30 4.93 17.52
N THR A 59 -5.66 4.26 18.49
CA THR A 59 -4.52 3.33 18.29
C THR A 59 -4.70 2.29 17.18
N VAL A 60 -5.92 1.79 16.96
CA VAL A 60 -6.23 0.84 15.88
C VAL A 60 -6.01 1.44 14.49
N ALA A 61 -6.47 2.68 14.27
CA ALA A 61 -6.31 3.37 12.98
C ALA A 61 -4.82 3.63 12.68
N ARG A 62 -4.03 4.00 13.70
CA ARG A 62 -2.57 4.11 13.58
C ARG A 62 -1.90 2.78 13.25
N GLY A 63 -2.39 1.66 13.79
CA GLY A 63 -1.93 0.32 13.43
C GLY A 63 -2.16 -0.01 11.96
N PHE A 64 -3.35 0.27 11.44
CA PHE A 64 -3.62 0.18 9.99
C PHE A 64 -2.77 1.16 9.17
N GLY A 65 -2.49 2.33 9.72
CA GLY A 65 -1.60 3.32 9.12
C GLY A 65 -0.17 2.79 8.92
N LEU A 66 0.42 2.23 9.98
CA LEU A 66 1.71 1.54 9.93
C LEU A 66 1.71 0.36 8.96
N TRP A 67 0.64 -0.44 8.99
CA TRP A 67 0.48 -1.59 8.10
C TRP A 67 0.59 -1.17 6.63
N GLY A 68 -0.25 -0.23 6.19
CA GLY A 68 -0.23 0.27 4.81
C GLY A 68 1.11 0.85 4.40
N LEU A 69 1.73 1.64 5.29
CA LEU A 69 3.02 2.27 5.04
C LEU A 69 4.16 1.25 4.90
N LEU A 70 4.24 0.27 5.78
CA LEU A 70 5.26 -0.78 5.75
C LEU A 70 5.16 -1.62 4.47
N PHE A 71 3.95 -2.04 4.09
CA PHE A 71 3.75 -2.82 2.87
C PHE A 71 4.01 -1.99 1.60
N ALA A 72 3.68 -0.70 1.59
CA ALA A 72 4.02 0.18 0.48
C ALA A 72 5.54 0.34 0.32
N LEU A 73 6.26 0.59 1.43
CA LEU A 73 7.73 0.68 1.43
C LEU A 73 8.39 -0.64 1.04
N ALA A 74 7.88 -1.77 1.53
CA ALA A 74 8.39 -3.09 1.19
C ALA A 74 8.18 -3.40 -0.30
N THR A 75 7.02 -3.04 -0.86
CA THR A 75 6.73 -3.17 -2.29
C THR A 75 7.66 -2.30 -3.12
N TRP A 76 7.88 -1.05 -2.70
CA TRP A 76 8.82 -0.13 -3.34
C TRP A 76 10.25 -0.67 -3.34
N ARG A 77 10.72 -1.20 -2.20
CA ARG A 77 12.06 -1.80 -2.07
C ARG A 77 12.25 -2.96 -3.03
N ILE A 78 11.26 -3.85 -3.18
CA ILE A 78 11.33 -4.97 -4.13
C ILE A 78 11.40 -4.48 -5.57
N ILE A 79 10.55 -3.51 -5.93
CA ILE A 79 10.56 -2.93 -7.28
C ILE A 79 11.94 -2.33 -7.58
N TRP A 80 12.51 -1.56 -6.65
CA TRP A 80 13.83 -0.94 -6.81
C TRP A 80 14.97 -1.95 -6.98
N GLN A 81 14.99 -3.00 -6.16
CA GLN A 81 16.01 -4.06 -6.26
C GLN A 81 15.95 -4.75 -7.63
N ARG A 82 14.76 -5.02 -8.14
CA ARG A 82 14.55 -5.71 -9.42
C ARG A 82 14.84 -4.83 -10.63
N THR A 83 14.49 -3.55 -10.59
CA THR A 83 14.82 -2.62 -11.67
C THR A 83 16.33 -2.37 -11.74
N SER A 84 17.01 -2.32 -10.59
CA SER A 84 18.46 -2.18 -10.51
C SER A 84 19.20 -3.42 -11.00
N ALA A 85 18.72 -4.63 -10.65
CA ALA A 85 19.27 -5.88 -11.16
C ALA A 85 19.18 -5.95 -12.70
N LYS A 86 18.01 -5.63 -13.26
CA LYS A 86 17.77 -5.64 -14.71
C LYS A 86 18.55 -4.57 -15.50
N ARG A 87 19.12 -3.56 -14.82
CA ARG A 87 19.93 -2.51 -15.46
C ARG A 87 21.42 -2.90 -15.57
N ASN A 88 21.87 -3.85 -14.75
CA ASN A 88 23.26 -4.32 -14.71
C ASN A 88 23.52 -5.54 -15.61
N ASP A 89 22.47 -6.13 -16.19
CA ASP A 89 22.53 -7.13 -17.26
C ASP A 89 22.36 -6.46 -18.63
#